data_AF-A0A7L2RTN0-F1
#
_entry.id   AF-A0A7L2RTN0-F1
#
_cell.length_a   1.000
_cell.length_b   1.000
_cell.length_c   1.000
_cell.angle_alpha   90.00
_cell.angle_beta   90.00
_cell.angle_gamma   90.00
#
_symmetry.space_group_name_H-M   'P 1'
#
loop_
_entity.id
_entity.type
_entity.pdbx_description
1 polymer ?
#
loop_
_entity_poly.entity_id
_entity_poly.type
_entity_poly.pdbx_seq_one_letter_code
_entity_poly.pdbx_strand_id
1 'polypeptide(L)'
;LGLRPKRTLRLVLWTGEEQGGIGAKQYYQLHKENISNFDIVMESDEGTFKPSGLGFTGNAKARDIFCESMTLLHPINATNVYDNADGTDIYFWMRDGVPG
;
A
#
# COMPACT_ATOMS: atom_id res chain seq x y z
N LEU A 1 5.17 -14.56 19.73
CA LEU A 1 4.68 -13.16 19.80
C LEU A 1 3.16 -13.05 20.01
N GLY A 2 2.33 -14.03 19.60
CA GLY A 2 0.90 -14.05 19.96
C GLY A 2 0.10 -12.84 19.47
N LEU A 3 0.56 -12.19 18.39
CA LEU A 3 0.00 -10.93 17.91
C LEU A 3 -1.31 -11.17 17.17
N ARG A 4 -2.30 -10.34 17.46
CA ARG A 4 -3.56 -10.28 16.74
C ARG A 4 -3.75 -8.86 16.19
N PRO A 5 -3.93 -8.70 14.87
CA PRO A 5 -4.22 -7.40 14.30
C PRO A 5 -5.48 -6.78 14.92
N LYS A 6 -5.41 -5.49 15.27
CA LYS A 6 -6.56 -4.72 15.73
C LYS A 6 -7.56 -4.44 14.59
N ARG A 7 -7.05 -4.36 13.37
CA ARG A 7 -7.83 -4.13 12.13
C ARG A 7 -7.72 -5.35 11.22
N THR A 8 -8.64 -5.44 10.26
CA THR A 8 -8.62 -6.46 9.23
C THR A 8 -7.41 -6.27 8.32
N LEU A 9 -6.66 -7.33 8.08
CA LEU A 9 -5.63 -7.40 7.04
C LEU A 9 -6.18 -8.18 5.86
N ARG A 10 -5.93 -7.68 4.64
CA ARG A 10 -6.26 -8.37 3.39
C ARG A 10 -4.98 -8.55 2.60
N LEU A 11 -4.68 -9.79 2.23
CA LEU A 11 -3.64 -10.12 1.27
C LEU A 11 -4.32 -10.55 -0.01
N VAL A 12 -3.98 -9.90 -1.12
CA VAL A 12 -4.56 -10.21 -2.43
C VAL A 12 -3.42 -10.49 -3.38
N LEU A 13 -3.51 -11.62 -4.08
CA LEU A 13 -2.60 -11.95 -5.17
C LEU A 13 -3.34 -11.67 -6.47
N TRP A 14 -2.87 -10.68 -7.21
CA TRP A 14 -3.53 -10.22 -8.43
C TRP A 14 -3.23 -11.14 -9.61
N THR A 15 -4.18 -11.16 -10.54
CA THR A 15 -4.03 -11.77 -11.85
C THR A 15 -4.54 -10.79 -12.88
N GLY A 16 -3.98 -10.77 -14.08
CA GLY A 16 -4.43 -9.83 -15.10
C GLY A 16 -3.78 -8.44 -15.00
N GLU A 17 -2.76 -8.24 -14.16
CA GLU A 17 -2.06 -6.95 -13.97
C GLU A 17 -1.43 -6.50 -15.29
N GLU A 18 -0.59 -7.36 -15.88
CA GLU A 18 0.13 -7.07 -17.13
C GLU A 18 -0.78 -6.88 -18.36
N GLN A 19 -2.05 -7.28 -18.24
CA GLN A 19 -3.08 -7.05 -19.26
C GLN A 19 -3.88 -5.76 -19.03
N GLY A 20 -3.43 -4.91 -18.10
CA GLY A 20 -4.02 -3.60 -17.78
C GLY A 20 -4.76 -3.55 -16.44
N GLY A 21 -4.23 -4.19 -15.40
CA GLY A 21 -4.75 -4.13 -14.03
C GLY A 21 -6.14 -4.76 -13.88
N ILE A 22 -6.45 -5.80 -14.65
CA ILE A 22 -7.83 -6.35 -14.76
C ILE A 22 -8.34 -6.83 -13.40
N GLY A 23 -7.54 -7.63 -12.69
CA GLY A 23 -7.90 -8.17 -11.38
C GLY A 23 -8.13 -7.08 -10.34
N ALA A 24 -7.18 -6.14 -10.22
CA ALA A 24 -7.30 -5.03 -9.28
C ALA A 24 -8.46 -4.10 -9.59
N LYS A 25 -8.67 -3.76 -10.87
CA LYS A 25 -9.81 -2.95 -11.30
C LYS A 25 -11.13 -3.62 -10.92
N GLN A 26 -11.28 -4.92 -11.20
CA GLN A 26 -12.49 -5.65 -10.83
C GLN A 26 -12.71 -5.64 -9.32
N TYR A 27 -11.65 -5.90 -8.54
CA TYR A 27 -11.75 -5.90 -7.08
C TYR A 27 -12.12 -4.54 -6.51
N TYR A 28 -11.51 -3.47 -7.03
CA TYR A 28 -11.89 -2.11 -6.67
C TYR A 28 -13.37 -1.84 -6.98
N GLN A 29 -13.88 -2.22 -8.17
CA GLN A 29 -15.31 -2.04 -8.48
C GLN A 29 -16.23 -2.75 -7.49
N LEU A 30 -15.86 -3.95 -7.04
CA LEU A 30 -16.64 -4.75 -6.10
C LEU A 30 -16.61 -4.20 -4.67
N HIS A 31 -15.59 -3.44 -4.28
CA HIS A 31 -15.36 -3.06 -2.88
C HIS A 31 -15.36 -1.56 -2.59
N LYS A 32 -15.32 -0.70 -3.63
CA LYS A 32 -15.26 0.76 -3.49
C LYS A 32 -16.45 1.39 -2.75
N GLU A 33 -17.61 0.71 -2.69
CA GLU A 33 -18.77 1.24 -1.96
C GLU A 33 -18.46 1.51 -0.48
N ASN A 34 -17.51 0.75 0.08
CA ASN A 34 -17.06 0.89 1.47
C ASN A 34 -15.61 1.37 1.54
N ILE A 35 -15.19 2.27 0.64
CA ILE A 35 -13.81 2.76 0.55
C ILE A 35 -13.31 3.38 1.86
N SER A 36 -14.20 3.97 2.66
CA SER A 36 -13.88 4.53 3.98
C SER A 36 -13.43 3.49 5.02
N ASN A 37 -13.63 2.19 4.76
CA ASN A 37 -13.15 1.11 5.63
C ASN A 37 -11.69 0.70 5.33
N PHE A 38 -11.04 1.29 4.33
CA PHE A 38 -9.64 1.05 4.01
C PHE A 38 -8.77 2.15 4.63
N ASP A 39 -7.97 1.78 5.63
CA ASP A 39 -7.05 2.73 6.29
C ASP A 39 -5.76 2.97 5.47
N ILE A 40 -5.28 1.94 4.76
CA ILE A 40 -4.07 1.97 3.93
C ILE A 40 -4.10 0.87 2.87
N VAL A 41 -3.54 1.15 1.70
CA VAL A 41 -3.21 0.14 0.67
C VAL A 41 -1.71 0.12 0.43
N MET A 42 -1.15 -1.02 0.03
CA MET A 42 0.27 -1.16 -0.28
C MET A 42 0.43 -2.25 -1.33
N GLU A 43 1.38 -2.06 -2.23
CA GLU A 43 1.71 -3.02 -3.29
C GLU A 43 3.20 -3.40 -3.24
N SER A 44 3.50 -4.58 -3.75
CA SER A 44 4.85 -5.05 -4.04
C SER A 44 4.84 -5.75 -5.39
N ASP A 45 5.15 -5.00 -6.45
CA ASP A 45 5.11 -5.49 -7.84
C ASP A 45 6.51 -5.83 -8.37
N GLU A 46 7.44 -4.86 -8.31
CA GLU A 46 8.76 -4.92 -8.98
C GLU A 46 9.70 -6.06 -8.53
N GLY A 47 9.29 -6.94 -7.61
CA GLY A 47 10.02 -8.18 -7.30
C GLY A 47 11.04 -8.04 -6.16
N THR A 48 12.14 -8.79 -6.24
CA THR A 48 13.05 -9.06 -5.10
C THR A 48 14.34 -8.23 -5.13
N PHE A 49 14.20 -6.92 -5.30
CA PHE A 49 15.35 -6.01 -5.24
C PHE A 49 15.80 -5.71 -3.81
N LYS A 50 16.87 -4.92 -3.67
CA LYS A 50 17.32 -4.37 -2.39
C LYS A 50 16.56 -3.06 -2.12
N PRO A 51 15.48 -3.05 -1.32
CA PRO A 51 14.71 -1.83 -1.10
C PRO A 51 15.54 -0.81 -0.30
N SER A 52 15.38 0.46 -0.64
CA SER A 52 15.89 1.60 0.13
C SER A 52 14.81 2.30 0.95
N GLY A 53 13.54 1.98 0.72
CA GLY A 53 12.40 2.64 1.35
C GLY A 53 11.08 2.30 0.66
N LEU A 54 10.05 3.11 0.95
CA LEU A 54 8.72 3.00 0.35
C LEU A 54 8.25 4.37 -0.15
N GLY A 55 7.52 4.40 -1.26
CA GLY A 55 6.73 5.56 -1.66
C GLY A 55 5.48 5.66 -0.78
N PHE A 56 5.02 6.89 -0.51
CA PHE A 56 3.79 7.11 0.24
C PHE A 56 3.04 8.36 -0.24
N THR A 57 1.75 8.19 -0.47
CA THR A 57 0.73 9.18 -0.81
C THR A 57 -0.32 9.21 0.29
N GLY A 58 -0.48 10.37 0.92
CA GLY A 58 -1.49 10.58 1.96
C GLY A 58 -1.40 11.97 2.56
N ASN A 59 -2.20 12.23 3.59
CA ASN A 59 -2.10 13.50 4.31
C ASN A 59 -0.84 13.53 5.21
N ALA A 60 -0.45 14.73 5.63
CA ALA A 60 0.77 14.95 6.43
C ALA A 60 0.81 14.10 7.72
N LYS A 61 -0.33 13.98 8.43
CA LYS A 61 -0.39 13.20 9.67
C LYS A 61 -0.16 11.71 9.42
N ALA A 62 -0.71 11.17 8.33
CA ALA A 62 -0.49 9.78 7.94
C ALA A 62 0.97 9.56 7.54
N ARG A 63 1.56 10.51 6.82
CA ARG A 63 2.98 10.47 6.45
C ARG A 63 3.89 10.46 7.68
N ASP A 64 3.62 11.28 8.69
CA ASP A 64 4.41 11.30 9.93
C ASP A 64 4.41 9.94 10.64
N ILE A 65 3.24 9.30 10.74
CA ILE A 65 3.10 7.95 11.32
C ILE A 65 3.88 6.92 10.49
N PHE A 66 3.83 7.05 9.16
CA PHE A 66 4.54 6.15 8.26
C PHE A 66 6.06 6.31 8.37
N CYS A 67 6.56 7.54 8.41
CA CYS A 67 7.98 7.85 8.66
C CYS A 67 8.47 7.24 9.98
N GLU A 68 7.69 7.37 11.06
CA GLU A 68 8.03 6.75 12.34
C GLU A 68 8.10 5.23 12.22
N SER A 69 7.12 4.61 11.54
CA SER A 69 7.07 3.16 11.34
C SER A 69 8.26 2.66 10.52
N MET A 70 8.71 3.41 9.52
CA MET A 70 9.84 3.06 8.65
C MET A 70 11.18 3.04 9.39
N THR A 71 11.30 3.69 10.55
CA THR A 71 12.52 3.59 11.39
C THR A 71 12.79 2.16 11.86
N LEU A 72 11.76 1.32 11.96
CA LEU A 72 11.87 -0.09 12.32
C LEU A 72 12.65 -0.91 11.29
N LEU A 73 12.78 -0.40 10.05
CA LEU A 73 13.51 -1.02 8.95
C LEU A 73 14.99 -0.64 8.90
N HIS A 74 15.51 0.05 9.92
CA HIS A 74 16.95 0.35 10.04
C HIS A 74 17.86 -0.89 9.86
N PRO A 75 17.55 -2.09 10.38
CA PRO A 75 18.41 -3.28 10.20
C PRO A 75 18.63 -3.69 8.74
N ILE A 76 17.75 -3.30 7.81
CA ILE A 76 17.86 -3.59 6.37
C ILE A 76 18.19 -2.35 5.54
N ASN A 77 18.44 -1.20 6.18
CA ASN A 77 18.76 0.07 5.54
C ASN A 77 17.69 0.53 4.51
N ALA A 78 16.41 0.29 4.83
CA ALA A 78 15.27 0.61 3.97
C ALA A 78 14.34 1.67 4.61
N THR A 79 14.92 2.74 5.17
CA THR A 79 14.20 3.72 6.00
C THR A 79 13.67 4.92 5.23
N ASN A 80 13.93 5.03 3.92
CA ASN A 80 13.51 6.20 3.16
C ASN A 80 11.99 6.19 2.96
N VAL A 81 11.39 7.38 3.01
CA VAL A 81 10.01 7.61 2.60
C VAL A 81 10.02 8.57 1.43
N TYR A 82 9.64 8.07 0.26
CA TYR A 82 9.56 8.86 -0.96
C TYR A 82 8.19 9.54 -1.06
N ASP A 83 8.13 10.65 -1.80
CA ASP A 83 6.86 11.31 -2.10
C ASP A 83 6.18 10.61 -3.28
N ASN A 84 4.85 10.51 -3.20
CA ASN A 84 3.99 9.86 -4.19
C ASN A 84 4.31 8.36 -4.35
N ALA A 85 3.49 7.52 -3.71
CA ALA A 85 3.45 6.10 -4.03
C ALA A 85 2.96 5.87 -5.47
N ASP A 86 3.42 4.76 -6.04
CA ASP A 86 3.00 4.24 -7.34
C ASP A 86 2.60 2.77 -7.18
N GLY A 87 1.82 2.26 -8.12
CA GLY A 87 1.42 0.86 -8.16
C GLY A 87 0.12 0.62 -8.91
N THR A 88 0.16 -0.28 -9.89
CA THR A 88 -0.97 -0.52 -10.81
C THR A 88 -2.22 -0.99 -10.06
N ASP A 89 -2.06 -1.92 -9.13
CA ASP A 89 -3.17 -2.59 -8.47
C ASP A 89 -3.75 -1.77 -7.30
N ILE A 90 -2.98 -0.79 -6.78
CA ILE A 90 -3.43 0.13 -5.74
C ILE A 90 -3.87 1.51 -6.25
N TYR A 91 -3.58 1.83 -7.52
CA TYR A 91 -3.84 3.14 -8.13
C TYR A 91 -5.27 3.66 -7.91
N PHE A 92 -6.29 2.85 -8.18
CA PHE A 92 -7.70 3.29 -8.05
C PHE A 92 -8.08 3.68 -6.63
N TRP A 93 -7.47 3.04 -5.63
CA TRP A 93 -7.70 3.31 -4.22
C TRP A 93 -7.07 4.64 -3.82
N MET A 94 -5.81 4.86 -4.21
CA MET A 94 -5.10 6.12 -3.94
C MET A 94 -5.76 7.31 -4.63
N ARG A 95 -6.15 7.15 -5.89
CA ARG A 95 -6.89 8.17 -6.66
C ARG A 95 -8.16 8.62 -5.94
N ASP A 96 -8.82 7.69 -5.24
CA ASP A 96 -10.08 7.95 -4.53
C ASP A 96 -9.88 8.24 -3.04
N GLY A 97 -8.64 8.49 -2.62
CA GLY A 97 -8.30 9.07 -1.32
C GLY A 97 -7.92 8.08 -0.22
N VAL A 98 -7.76 6.79 -0.52
CA VAL A 98 -7.16 5.84 0.43
C VAL A 98 -5.65 6.08 0.46
N PRO A 99 -5.03 6.32 1.63
CA PRO A 99 -3.58 6.44 1.72
C PRO A 99 -2.89 5.17 1.22
N GLY A 100 -1.78 5.32 0.49
CA GLY A 100 -1.01 4.20 -0.03
C GLY A 100 0.40 4.58 -0.40
#